data_AF-A0A7Y2BL66-F1
#
_entry.id   AF-A0A7Y2BL66-F1
#
_cell.length_a   1.000
_cell.length_b   1.000
_cell.length_c   1.000
_cell.angle_alpha   90.00
_cell.angle_beta   90.00
_cell.angle_gamma   90.00
#
_symmetry.space_group_name_H-M   'P 1'
#
loop_
_entity.id
_entity.type
_entity.pdbx_description
1 polymer ?
#
loop_
_entity_poly.entity_id
_entity_poly.type
_entity_poly.pdbx_seq_one_letter_code
_entity_poly.pdbx_strand_id
1 'polypeptide(L)'
;MGFAILLVAIVGSPTAGCGGESGAEGLSVAVTFAPGVPRAARDEAVRVEVYLVGSCDSAVMGDRPEDALDSMFVLRDGSAGPAIGIPEPGQYGLYAVAQDSNCAVVGAGCEPVTIEVESPGPLSVELGAFSGDGCSVGQACSIETGDCSGSGSDCVDQDSDGLGDGTLGNAGCVDTTTDSNDSDGTVCADTDGDSCDDCSSGFFDPSDDGVDMDGDGICDAGDVCVDGDDDGLGDGSGGNVGCSDATTDSNDSDGTVCADTDSDSCDDCSSGFFDPSDDGVDMDGDGICDA
;
A
#
# COMPACT_ATOMS: atom_id res chain seq x y z
N MET A 1 -37.32 27.42 -1.06
CA MET A 1 -36.96 26.01 -0.81
C MET A 1 -36.52 25.44 -2.14
N GLY A 2 -35.24 25.64 -2.48
CA GLY A 2 -34.69 25.20 -3.76
C GLY A 2 -34.28 23.74 -3.65
N PHE A 3 -34.94 22.86 -4.40
CA PHE A 3 -34.37 21.57 -4.75
C PHE A 3 -33.15 21.87 -5.61
N ALA A 4 -31.96 21.44 -5.18
CA ALA A 4 -30.81 21.35 -6.07
C ALA A 4 -31.08 20.14 -6.98
N ILE A 5 -31.89 20.36 -8.01
CA ILE A 5 -32.01 19.42 -9.12
C ILE A 5 -30.75 19.66 -9.95
N LEU A 6 -29.76 18.77 -9.85
CA LEU A 6 -28.79 18.64 -10.91
C LEU A 6 -29.57 18.01 -12.07
N LEU A 7 -30.22 18.85 -12.89
CA LEU A 7 -30.99 18.41 -14.03
C LEU A 7 -29.96 17.95 -15.07
N VAL A 8 -29.58 16.67 -15.01
CA VAL A 8 -28.76 16.04 -16.05
C VAL A 8 -29.55 16.15 -17.35
N ALA A 9 -28.87 16.66 -18.38
CA ALA A 9 -29.47 17.16 -19.60
C ALA A 9 -30.30 16.10 -20.33
N ILE A 10 -31.46 16.54 -20.79
CA ILE A 10 -32.27 15.86 -21.79
C ILE A 10 -31.43 15.77 -23.07
N VAL A 11 -31.02 14.57 -23.47
CA VAL A 11 -30.64 14.32 -24.86
C VAL A 11 -31.78 13.54 -25.50
N GLY A 12 -32.53 14.24 -26.36
CA GLY A 12 -33.46 13.60 -27.28
C GLY A 12 -34.66 14.47 -27.65
N SER A 13 -34.68 14.98 -28.89
CA SER A 13 -35.88 14.95 -29.76
C SER A 13 -35.57 15.47 -31.18
N PRO A 14 -36.32 15.03 -32.21
CA PRO A 14 -35.89 15.06 -33.60
C PRO A 14 -36.24 16.40 -34.25
N THR A 15 -35.24 17.14 -34.69
CA THR A 15 -35.46 18.13 -35.76
C THR A 15 -34.35 18.00 -36.78
N ALA A 16 -34.73 17.50 -37.95
CA ALA A 16 -33.95 17.64 -39.18
C ALA A 16 -33.54 19.11 -39.37
N GLY A 17 -32.24 19.38 -39.24
CA GLY A 17 -31.65 20.69 -39.49
C GLY A 17 -30.16 20.52 -39.72
N CYS A 18 -29.70 20.77 -40.94
CA CYS A 18 -28.31 20.62 -41.34
C CYS A 18 -27.37 21.53 -40.51
N GLY A 19 -26.48 20.92 -39.74
CA GLY A 19 -25.38 21.56 -39.03
C GLY A 19 -24.78 20.56 -38.06
N GLY A 20 -23.69 19.91 -38.46
CA GLY A 20 -23.20 18.71 -37.78
C GLY A 20 -22.56 19.00 -36.42
N GLU A 21 -22.99 18.25 -35.41
CA GLU A 21 -22.27 17.90 -34.19
C GLU A 21 -22.77 16.50 -33.78
N SER A 22 -21.87 15.61 -33.38
CA SER A 22 -22.13 14.22 -33.02
C SER A 22 -22.96 14.11 -31.74
N GLY A 23 -24.28 14.24 -31.85
CA GLY A 23 -25.22 13.93 -30.77
C GLY A 23 -25.37 12.43 -30.64
N ALA A 24 -24.82 11.84 -29.58
CA ALA A 24 -25.00 10.43 -29.28
C ALA A 24 -26.49 10.16 -28.96
N GLU A 25 -27.13 9.30 -29.75
CA GLU A 25 -28.45 8.77 -29.43
C GLU A 25 -28.30 7.78 -28.27
N GLY A 26 -28.86 8.11 -27.11
CA GLY A 26 -28.72 7.31 -25.90
C GLY A 26 -29.89 7.51 -24.93
N LEU A 27 -29.89 6.72 -23.87
CA LEU A 27 -30.93 6.71 -22.85
C LEU A 27 -30.96 8.06 -22.12
N SER A 28 -32.15 8.66 -21.99
CA SER A 28 -32.31 9.87 -21.19
C SER A 28 -32.43 9.51 -19.71
N VAL A 29 -31.56 10.07 -18.87
CA VAL A 29 -31.47 9.76 -17.44
C VAL A 29 -31.56 11.03 -16.60
N ALA A 30 -32.31 10.97 -15.50
CA ALA A 30 -32.41 11.99 -14.47
C ALA A 30 -31.87 11.46 -13.13
N VAL A 31 -30.82 12.08 -12.61
CA VAL A 31 -30.28 11.77 -11.28
C VAL A 31 -30.72 12.83 -10.29
N THR A 32 -31.22 12.41 -9.13
CA THR A 32 -31.64 13.32 -8.06
C THR A 32 -31.09 12.87 -6.73
N PHE A 33 -30.86 13.79 -5.79
CA PHE A 33 -30.51 13.43 -4.42
C PHE A 33 -31.76 13.42 -3.55
N ALA A 34 -31.91 12.38 -2.71
CA ALA A 34 -33.00 12.27 -1.78
C ALA A 34 -33.08 13.52 -0.85
N PRO A 35 -34.27 13.92 -0.38
CA PRO A 35 -34.42 15.08 0.49
C PRO A 35 -33.55 15.03 1.77
N GLY A 36 -33.24 13.83 2.26
CA GLY A 36 -32.45 13.59 3.47
C GLY A 36 -30.93 13.72 3.29
N VAL A 37 -30.41 13.84 2.06
CA VAL A 37 -28.98 13.98 1.82
C VAL A 37 -28.48 15.34 2.35
N PRO A 38 -27.39 15.37 3.15
CA PRO A 38 -26.79 16.62 3.61
C PRO A 38 -26.48 17.57 2.45
N ARG A 39 -26.64 18.88 2.68
CA ARG A 39 -26.27 19.87 1.65
C ARG A 39 -24.78 19.80 1.30
N ALA A 40 -23.92 19.57 2.30
CA ALA A 40 -22.48 19.40 2.09
C ALA A 40 -22.19 18.33 1.05
N ALA A 41 -22.68 17.10 1.25
CA ALA A 41 -22.53 15.99 0.30
C ALA A 41 -23.03 16.32 -1.13
N ARG A 42 -24.15 17.06 -1.26
CA ARG A 42 -24.64 17.50 -2.58
C ARG A 42 -23.75 18.55 -3.25
N ASP A 43 -23.24 19.49 -2.45
CA ASP A 43 -22.42 20.60 -2.93
C ASP A 43 -20.96 20.17 -3.19
N GLU A 44 -20.52 19.06 -2.60
CA GLU A 44 -19.21 18.42 -2.75
C GLU A 44 -19.15 17.48 -3.96
N ALA A 45 -20.29 16.94 -4.41
CA ALA A 45 -20.34 16.09 -5.60
C ALA A 45 -19.83 16.84 -6.84
N VAL A 46 -18.71 16.35 -7.41
CA VAL A 46 -18.10 16.89 -8.63
C VAL A 46 -18.31 15.99 -9.84
N ARG A 47 -18.62 14.71 -9.61
CA ARG A 47 -18.80 13.69 -10.64
C ARG A 47 -19.95 12.75 -10.27
N VAL A 48 -20.79 12.44 -11.25
CA VAL A 48 -21.90 11.48 -11.11
C VAL A 48 -21.76 10.44 -12.20
N GLU A 49 -21.63 9.18 -11.81
CA GLU A 49 -21.69 8.05 -12.72
C GLU A 49 -23.05 7.39 -12.69
N VAL A 50 -23.47 6.92 -13.85
CA VAL A 50 -24.71 6.16 -14.02
C VAL A 50 -24.38 4.89 -14.78
N TYR A 51 -24.89 3.77 -14.28
CA TYR A 51 -24.68 2.45 -14.82
C TYR A 51 -26.02 1.80 -15.11
N LEU A 52 -26.12 1.16 -16.27
CA LEU A 52 -27.20 0.21 -16.55
C LEU A 52 -26.72 -1.18 -16.13
N VAL A 53 -27.36 -1.76 -15.12
CA VAL A 53 -27.06 -3.11 -14.61
C VAL A 53 -28.20 -4.07 -14.90
N GLY A 54 -27.93 -5.37 -14.88
CA GLY A 54 -28.97 -6.39 -15.09
C GLY A 54 -30.11 -6.30 -14.06
N SER A 55 -29.81 -5.95 -12.81
CA SER A 55 -30.79 -5.68 -11.76
C SER A 55 -30.15 -4.88 -10.62
N CYS A 56 -30.92 -4.23 -9.76
CA CYS A 56 -30.36 -3.57 -8.58
C CYS A 56 -29.74 -4.54 -7.55
N ASP A 57 -30.14 -5.81 -7.57
CA ASP A 57 -29.58 -6.83 -6.68
C ASP A 57 -28.14 -7.22 -7.06
N SER A 58 -27.69 -6.87 -8.27
CA SER A 58 -26.31 -7.12 -8.72
C SER A 58 -25.34 -5.97 -8.44
N ALA A 59 -25.83 -4.84 -7.89
CA ALA A 59 -25.00 -3.68 -7.57
C ALA A 59 -24.76 -3.60 -6.06
N VAL A 60 -23.49 -3.45 -5.66
CA VAL A 60 -23.13 -3.11 -4.28
C VAL A 60 -23.17 -1.59 -4.15
N MET A 61 -23.98 -1.08 -3.22
CA MET A 61 -24.15 0.36 -3.02
C MET A 61 -22.83 1.01 -2.59
N GLY A 62 -22.39 2.00 -3.36
CA GLY A 62 -21.13 2.71 -3.15
C GLY A 62 -20.05 2.30 -4.15
N ASP A 63 -20.09 1.07 -4.67
CA ASP A 63 -19.04 0.56 -5.55
C ASP A 63 -19.38 0.77 -7.02
N ARG A 64 -18.36 0.74 -7.88
CA ARG A 64 -18.54 0.71 -9.34
C ARG A 64 -18.88 -0.74 -9.75
N PRO A 65 -19.98 -0.99 -10.47
CA PRO A 65 -20.35 -2.36 -10.85
C PRO A 65 -19.44 -2.88 -11.97
N GLU A 66 -18.80 -4.03 -11.77
CA GLU A 66 -17.96 -4.70 -12.77
C GLU A 66 -18.79 -5.24 -13.96
N ASP A 67 -20.01 -5.72 -13.68
CA ASP A 67 -20.92 -6.31 -14.66
C ASP A 67 -21.93 -5.29 -15.25
N ALA A 68 -21.57 -4.00 -15.27
CA ALA A 68 -22.41 -2.99 -15.89
C ALA A 68 -22.53 -3.24 -17.41
N LEU A 69 -23.75 -3.22 -17.92
CA LEU A 69 -24.03 -3.39 -19.35
C LEU A 69 -23.54 -2.19 -20.16
N ASP A 70 -23.68 -1.00 -19.57
CA ASP A 70 -23.19 0.26 -20.12
C ASP A 70 -23.12 1.33 -19.02
N SER A 71 -22.41 2.42 -19.27
CA SER A 71 -22.25 3.51 -18.31
C SER A 71 -22.14 4.88 -18.97
N MET A 72 -22.46 5.91 -18.19
CA MET A 72 -22.19 7.30 -18.53
C MET A 72 -21.74 8.06 -17.28
N PHE A 73 -21.15 9.24 -17.47
CA PHE A 73 -20.84 10.14 -16.36
C PHE A 73 -21.20 11.59 -16.70
N VAL A 74 -21.38 12.40 -15.67
CA VAL A 74 -21.57 13.85 -15.76
C VAL A 74 -20.70 14.52 -14.72
N LEU A 75 -19.97 15.54 -15.13
CA LEU A 75 -19.17 16.37 -14.27
C LEU A 75 -19.94 17.64 -13.88
N ARG A 76 -19.55 18.24 -12.77
CA ARG A 76 -20.16 19.47 -12.25
C ARG A 76 -20.07 20.66 -13.21
N ASP A 77 -19.07 20.68 -14.09
CA ASP A 77 -18.92 21.72 -15.12
C ASP A 77 -19.87 21.54 -16.32
N GLY A 78 -20.64 20.45 -16.34
CA GLY A 78 -21.58 20.11 -17.40
C GLY A 78 -21.00 19.22 -18.50
N SER A 79 -19.71 18.89 -18.44
CA SER A 79 -19.10 17.88 -19.31
C SER A 79 -19.71 16.51 -19.01
N ALA A 80 -19.91 15.70 -20.04
CA ALA A 80 -20.48 14.37 -19.89
C ALA A 80 -19.73 13.36 -20.77
N GLY A 81 -19.69 12.12 -20.28
CA GLY A 81 -19.19 10.97 -21.02
C GLY A 81 -20.14 10.53 -22.14
N PRO A 82 -19.81 9.41 -22.83
CA PRO A 82 -20.73 8.80 -23.78
C PRO A 82 -22.06 8.47 -23.09
N ALA A 83 -23.16 8.63 -23.82
CA ALA A 83 -24.47 8.26 -23.32
C ALA A 83 -24.62 6.74 -23.31
N ILE A 84 -25.38 6.21 -22.34
CA ILE A 84 -25.78 4.80 -22.31
C ILE A 84 -26.56 4.49 -23.58
N GLY A 85 -26.11 3.48 -24.32
CA GLY A 85 -26.79 2.97 -25.51
C GLY A 85 -28.20 2.47 -25.17
N ILE A 86 -29.08 2.44 -26.17
CA ILE A 86 -30.44 1.93 -26.00
C ILE A 86 -30.38 0.40 -25.98
N PRO A 87 -30.65 -0.27 -24.84
CA PRO A 87 -30.63 -1.73 -24.77
C PRO A 87 -31.92 -2.31 -25.39
N GLU A 88 -31.98 -3.65 -25.48
CA GLU A 88 -33.23 -4.31 -25.81
C GLU A 88 -34.31 -4.02 -24.74
N PRO A 89 -35.61 -3.97 -25.12
CA PRO A 89 -36.69 -3.78 -24.15
C PRO A 89 -36.66 -4.85 -23.06
N GLY A 90 -36.73 -4.43 -21.79
CA GLY A 90 -36.53 -5.32 -20.66
C GLY A 90 -36.58 -4.63 -19.30
N GLN A 91 -36.37 -5.41 -18.24
CA GLN A 91 -36.18 -4.91 -16.88
C GLN A 91 -34.69 -4.83 -16.57
N TYR A 92 -34.28 -3.71 -15.97
CA TYR A 92 -32.90 -3.41 -15.62
C TYR A 92 -32.84 -2.68 -14.28
N GLY A 93 -31.64 -2.53 -13.71
CA GLY A 93 -31.36 -1.57 -12.66
C GLY A 93 -30.66 -0.34 -13.23
N LEU A 94 -31.10 0.85 -12.83
CA LEU A 94 -30.37 2.09 -13.06
C LEU A 94 -29.65 2.45 -11.78
N TYR A 95 -28.36 2.17 -11.74
CA TYR A 95 -27.49 2.42 -10.60
C TYR A 95 -26.70 3.71 -10.82
N ALA A 96 -26.48 4.49 -9.76
CA ALA A 96 -25.69 5.69 -9.86
C ALA A 96 -24.91 5.97 -8.57
N VAL A 97 -23.74 6.57 -8.73
CA VAL A 97 -22.87 7.05 -7.65
C VAL A 97 -22.48 8.49 -7.90
N ALA A 98 -22.36 9.26 -6.83
CA ALA A 98 -21.84 10.63 -6.84
C ALA A 98 -20.55 10.67 -6.03
N GLN A 99 -19.49 11.22 -6.63
CA GLN A 99 -18.16 11.34 -6.06
C GLN A 99 -17.79 12.81 -5.83
N ASP A 100 -17.02 13.06 -4.78
CA ASP A 100 -16.41 14.37 -4.50
C ASP A 100 -15.04 14.55 -5.19
N SER A 101 -14.35 15.66 -4.88
CA SER A 101 -13.03 15.95 -5.46
C SER A 101 -11.90 15.03 -4.98
N ASN A 102 -12.14 14.19 -3.98
CA ASN A 102 -11.24 13.14 -3.52
C ASN A 102 -11.72 11.74 -3.95
N CYS A 103 -12.63 11.65 -4.93
CA CYS A 103 -13.25 10.41 -5.41
C CYS A 103 -14.07 9.67 -4.34
N ALA A 104 -14.31 10.28 -3.18
CA ALA A 104 -15.12 9.71 -2.11
C ALA A 104 -16.58 9.69 -2.54
N VAL A 105 -17.25 8.56 -2.34
CA VAL A 105 -18.66 8.42 -2.72
C VAL A 105 -19.55 9.10 -1.68
N VAL A 106 -20.19 10.18 -2.08
CA VAL A 106 -21.05 11.04 -1.23
C VAL A 106 -22.54 10.74 -1.41
N GLY A 107 -22.90 9.97 -2.43
CA GLY A 107 -24.25 9.47 -2.64
C GLY A 107 -24.28 8.28 -3.58
N ALA A 108 -25.19 7.35 -3.31
CA ALA A 108 -25.38 6.15 -4.12
C ALA A 108 -26.87 5.80 -4.16
N GLY A 109 -27.32 5.16 -5.23
CA GLY A 109 -28.70 4.75 -5.39
C GLY A 109 -28.89 3.78 -6.55
N CYS A 110 -29.92 2.95 -6.48
CA CYS A 110 -30.35 2.10 -7.56
C CYS A 110 -31.87 2.08 -7.65
N GLU A 111 -32.41 2.26 -8.86
CA GLU A 111 -33.84 2.17 -9.11
C GLU A 111 -34.09 1.09 -10.19
N PRO A 112 -35.03 0.13 -9.96
CA PRO A 112 -35.46 -0.78 -11.00
C PRO A 112 -36.20 0.01 -12.12
N VAL A 113 -35.78 -0.19 -13.36
CA VAL A 113 -36.32 0.50 -14.53
C VAL A 113 -36.82 -0.51 -15.57
N THR A 114 -37.87 -0.12 -16.30
CA THR A 114 -38.37 -0.87 -17.46
C THR A 114 -38.12 -0.06 -18.72
N ILE A 115 -37.41 -0.65 -19.67
CA ILE A 115 -37.09 -0.02 -20.96
C ILE A 115 -38.06 -0.58 -22.00
N GLU A 116 -38.76 0.33 -22.67
CA GLU A 116 -39.72 0.04 -23.72
C GLU A 116 -39.29 0.70 -25.03
N VAL A 117 -39.84 0.23 -26.15
CA VAL A 117 -39.51 0.74 -27.51
C VAL A 117 -39.83 2.24 -27.68
N GLU A 118 -40.82 2.74 -26.93
CA GLU A 118 -41.19 4.15 -26.88
C GLU A 118 -41.19 4.65 -25.42
N SER A 119 -40.00 4.90 -24.86
CA SER A 119 -39.89 5.40 -23.49
C SER A 119 -40.50 6.81 -23.37
N PRO A 120 -41.49 7.04 -22.48
CA PRO A 120 -42.22 8.31 -22.40
C PRO A 120 -41.47 9.45 -21.69
N GLY A 121 -40.26 9.21 -21.17
CA GLY A 121 -39.48 10.22 -20.45
C GLY A 121 -38.14 9.72 -19.93
N PRO A 122 -37.38 10.57 -19.21
CA PRO A 122 -36.10 10.16 -18.64
C PRO A 122 -36.31 9.11 -17.55
N LEU A 123 -35.46 8.10 -17.54
CA LEU A 123 -35.37 7.17 -16.43
C LEU A 123 -34.76 7.88 -15.23
N SER A 124 -35.35 7.69 -14.05
CA SER A 124 -34.91 8.38 -12.84
C SER A 124 -34.20 7.45 -11.88
N VAL A 125 -33.16 7.96 -11.22
CA VAL A 125 -32.53 7.34 -10.05
C VAL A 125 -32.39 8.37 -8.94
N GLU A 126 -32.73 7.97 -7.71
CA GLU A 126 -32.58 8.79 -6.51
C GLU A 126 -31.37 8.31 -5.69
N LEU A 127 -30.44 9.21 -5.41
CA LEU A 127 -29.25 8.97 -4.60
C LEU A 127 -29.55 9.23 -3.13
N GLY A 128 -29.35 8.21 -2.30
CA GLY A 128 -29.30 8.32 -0.85
C GLY A 128 -27.99 8.95 -0.38
N ALA A 129 -27.93 9.30 0.91
CA ALA A 129 -26.68 9.75 1.52
C ALA A 129 -25.75 8.54 1.63
N PHE A 130 -24.51 8.72 1.18
CA PHE A 130 -23.48 7.72 1.29
C PHE A 130 -22.20 8.37 1.84
N SER A 131 -21.36 7.57 2.49
CA SER A 131 -20.08 8.02 3.05
C SER A 131 -19.04 6.95 2.73
N GLY A 132 -18.58 6.95 1.49
CA GLY A 132 -17.45 6.14 1.05
C GLY A 132 -16.14 6.86 1.35
N ASP A 133 -15.08 6.08 1.50
CA ASP A 133 -13.73 6.63 1.58
C ASP A 133 -13.30 7.15 0.20
N GLY A 134 -12.49 8.22 0.22
CA GLY A 134 -11.88 8.74 -0.99
C GLY A 134 -10.52 8.11 -1.25
N CYS A 135 -9.76 8.73 -2.13
CA CYS A 135 -8.38 8.33 -2.40
C CYS A 135 -7.53 8.37 -1.13
N SER A 136 -6.65 7.37 -1.00
CA SER A 136 -5.69 7.24 0.09
C SER A 136 -4.68 8.38 0.07
N VAL A 137 -3.97 8.55 1.19
CA VAL A 137 -2.89 9.54 1.30
C VAL A 137 -1.84 9.28 0.21
N GLY A 138 -1.50 10.30 -0.57
CA GLY A 138 -0.55 10.19 -1.69
C GLY A 138 -1.20 9.93 -3.06
N GLN A 139 -2.48 9.57 -3.10
CA GLN A 139 -3.24 9.49 -4.34
C GLN A 139 -3.92 10.82 -4.67
N ALA A 140 -4.10 11.05 -5.96
CA ALA A 140 -4.89 12.13 -6.54
C ALA A 140 -6.11 11.54 -7.26
N CYS A 141 -7.29 12.09 -6.97
CA CYS A 141 -8.51 11.75 -7.68
C CYS A 141 -8.47 12.31 -9.12
N SER A 142 -8.60 11.41 -10.10
CA SER A 142 -8.85 11.76 -11.49
C SER A 142 -10.33 12.10 -11.67
N ILE A 143 -10.66 13.39 -11.78
CA ILE A 143 -12.06 13.82 -12.01
C ILE A 143 -12.61 13.32 -13.35
N GLU A 144 -11.76 13.03 -14.33
CA GLU A 144 -12.22 12.52 -15.62
C GLU A 144 -12.71 11.06 -15.51
N THR A 145 -11.94 10.22 -14.80
CA THR A 145 -12.22 8.78 -14.72
C THR A 145 -12.93 8.35 -13.45
N GLY A 146 -12.90 9.17 -12.39
CA GLY A 146 -13.38 8.83 -11.06
C GLY A 146 -12.47 7.88 -10.28
N ASP A 147 -11.22 7.72 -10.74
CA ASP A 147 -10.26 6.79 -10.17
C ASP A 147 -9.19 7.51 -9.37
N CYS A 148 -8.69 6.84 -8.35
CA CYS A 148 -7.49 7.28 -7.64
C CYS A 148 -6.26 6.95 -8.47
N SER A 149 -5.38 7.94 -8.63
CA SER A 149 -4.16 7.84 -9.42
C SER A 149 -2.96 8.33 -8.61
N GLY A 150 -1.78 7.77 -8.88
CA GLY A 150 -0.58 7.99 -8.07
C GLY A 150 -0.24 6.78 -7.21
N SER A 151 0.85 6.87 -6.47
CA SER A 151 1.31 5.83 -5.56
C SER A 151 0.42 5.82 -4.30
N GLY A 152 -0.79 5.29 -4.45
CA GLY A 152 -1.50 4.76 -3.29
C GLY A 152 -0.85 3.48 -2.83
N SER A 153 -1.12 3.12 -1.58
CA SER A 153 -0.71 1.87 -0.95
C SER A 153 -1.30 0.66 -1.70
N ASP A 154 -0.65 0.23 -2.76
CA ASP A 154 -0.83 -1.11 -3.33
C ASP A 154 0.21 -2.02 -2.67
N CYS A 155 0.35 -1.92 -1.35
CA CYS A 155 1.01 -2.97 -0.60
C CYS A 155 0.09 -4.18 -0.63
N VAL A 156 0.37 -5.09 -1.57
CA VAL A 156 -0.23 -6.42 -1.58
C VAL A 156 0.57 -7.22 -0.56
N ASP A 157 0.04 -7.22 0.65
CA ASP A 157 0.59 -7.84 1.87
C ASP A 157 -0.49 -8.80 2.40
N GLN A 158 -0.33 -10.10 2.10
CA GLN A 158 -1.35 -11.10 2.37
C GLN A 158 -1.31 -11.64 3.80
N ASP A 159 -0.15 -11.69 4.43
CA ASP A 159 0.02 -12.18 5.80
C ASP A 159 0.16 -11.07 6.86
N SER A 160 0.18 -9.82 6.42
CA SER A 160 0.20 -8.60 7.24
C SER A 160 1.48 -8.42 8.05
N ASP A 161 2.62 -8.91 7.54
CA ASP A 161 3.93 -8.70 8.16
C ASP A 161 4.54 -7.32 7.85
N GLY A 162 4.01 -6.61 6.85
CA GLY A 162 4.41 -5.25 6.47
C GLY A 162 5.29 -5.16 5.22
N LEU A 163 5.77 -6.28 4.68
CA LEU A 163 6.33 -6.36 3.33
C LEU A 163 5.24 -6.80 2.35
N GLY A 164 5.56 -6.76 1.06
CA GLY A 164 4.59 -7.14 0.01
C GLY A 164 5.22 -7.93 -1.11
N ASP A 165 4.37 -8.51 -1.96
CA ASP A 165 4.74 -9.49 -3.01
C ASP A 165 5.59 -8.94 -4.19
N GLY A 166 6.00 -7.67 -4.14
CA GLY A 166 6.77 -6.98 -5.17
C GLY A 166 5.91 -6.32 -6.24
N THR A 167 4.58 -6.50 -6.21
CA THR A 167 3.69 -5.82 -7.16
C THR A 167 3.80 -4.31 -7.02
N LEU A 168 3.87 -3.64 -8.17
CA LEU A 168 4.05 -2.18 -8.26
C LEU A 168 5.25 -1.64 -7.46
N GLY A 169 6.24 -2.49 -7.17
CA GLY A 169 7.44 -2.13 -6.42
C GLY A 169 7.16 -1.84 -4.94
N ASN A 170 6.15 -2.50 -4.35
CA ASN A 170 5.81 -2.39 -2.92
C ASN A 170 5.54 -0.95 -2.48
N ALA A 171 4.95 -0.16 -3.38
CA ALA A 171 4.62 1.22 -3.10
C ALA A 171 3.58 1.30 -1.95
N GLY A 172 4.02 1.78 -0.79
CA GLY A 172 3.19 1.94 0.40
C GLY A 172 3.22 0.77 1.38
N CYS A 173 4.09 -0.22 1.17
CA CYS A 173 4.51 -1.15 2.22
C CYS A 173 5.43 -0.47 3.24
N VAL A 174 5.76 -1.16 4.34
CA VAL A 174 6.70 -0.68 5.37
C VAL A 174 8.08 -0.45 4.74
N ASP A 175 8.53 -1.37 3.90
CA ASP A 175 9.72 -1.27 3.08
C ASP A 175 9.43 -1.68 1.61
N THR A 176 10.29 -1.26 0.68
CA THR A 176 10.15 -1.61 -0.75
C THR A 176 10.69 -3.01 -1.09
N THR A 177 11.34 -3.67 -0.13
CA THR A 177 11.85 -5.03 -0.25
C THR A 177 10.71 -5.99 -0.53
N THR A 178 10.94 -6.93 -1.44
CA THR A 178 9.96 -7.96 -1.81
C THR A 178 9.99 -9.07 -0.81
N ASP A 179 8.83 -9.34 -0.23
CA ASP A 179 8.60 -10.48 0.64
C ASP A 179 8.87 -11.79 -0.13
N SER A 180 9.73 -12.63 0.43
CA SER A 180 10.07 -13.94 -0.11
C SER A 180 8.93 -14.96 0.00
N ASN A 181 7.99 -14.75 0.94
CA ASN A 181 6.82 -15.58 1.16
C ASN A 181 5.64 -14.81 1.79
N ASP A 182 4.94 -14.04 0.94
CA ASP A 182 3.69 -13.28 1.20
C ASP A 182 2.47 -14.15 1.56
N SER A 183 2.66 -15.24 2.29
CA SER A 183 1.61 -16.09 2.84
C SER A 183 1.95 -16.66 4.21
N ASP A 184 3.12 -16.32 4.74
CA ASP A 184 3.65 -16.73 6.04
C ASP A 184 4.42 -15.57 6.67
N GLY A 185 3.73 -14.75 7.47
CA GLY A 185 4.31 -13.54 8.06
C GLY A 185 5.38 -13.78 9.13
N THR A 186 5.98 -14.96 9.18
CA THR A 186 7.20 -15.28 9.92
C THR A 186 8.41 -15.50 9.00
N VAL A 187 8.23 -15.34 7.68
CA VAL A 187 9.26 -15.58 6.66
C VAL A 187 9.12 -14.53 5.57
N CYS A 188 10.00 -13.52 5.55
CA CYS A 188 9.90 -12.42 4.60
C CYS A 188 11.22 -12.07 3.90
N ALA A 189 12.24 -11.61 4.62
CA ALA A 189 13.50 -11.13 4.04
C ALA A 189 14.61 -11.14 5.08
N ASP A 190 15.85 -10.91 4.64
CA ASP A 190 17.03 -10.68 5.46
C ASP A 190 17.68 -9.41 4.90
N THR A 191 17.24 -8.24 5.40
CA THR A 191 17.59 -6.95 4.80
C THR A 191 18.84 -6.32 5.39
N ASP A 192 19.22 -6.69 6.61
CA ASP A 192 20.43 -6.23 7.27
C ASP A 192 21.61 -7.22 7.13
N GLY A 193 21.33 -8.46 6.72
CA GLY A 193 22.34 -9.46 6.37
C GLY A 193 22.88 -10.21 7.59
N ASP A 194 22.13 -10.25 8.70
CA ASP A 194 22.52 -10.90 9.95
C ASP A 194 22.24 -12.42 9.96
N SER A 195 21.62 -12.93 8.87
CA SER A 195 21.21 -14.33 8.64
C SER A 195 19.94 -14.79 9.36
N CYS A 196 19.24 -13.90 10.05
CA CYS A 196 17.88 -14.09 10.50
C CYS A 196 16.87 -13.58 9.48
N ASP A 197 15.61 -13.96 9.70
CA ASP A 197 14.52 -13.49 8.86
C ASP A 197 13.85 -12.33 9.57
N ASP A 198 13.87 -11.14 8.95
CA ASP A 198 13.36 -9.85 9.44
C ASP A 198 11.93 -9.93 10.00
N CYS A 199 11.15 -10.96 9.63
CA CYS A 199 9.78 -11.17 10.07
C CYS A 199 9.61 -12.26 11.13
N SER A 200 10.69 -12.80 11.71
CA SER A 200 10.61 -13.89 12.71
C SER A 200 9.74 -13.55 13.94
N SER A 201 9.56 -12.26 14.24
CA SER A 201 8.67 -11.77 15.30
C SER A 201 7.17 -11.74 14.91
N GLY A 202 6.85 -11.99 13.64
CA GLY A 202 5.52 -11.92 13.04
C GLY A 202 5.24 -10.64 12.25
N PHE A 203 6.20 -9.72 12.20
CA PHE A 203 6.15 -8.45 11.48
C PHE A 203 7.59 -8.05 11.09
N PHE A 204 7.74 -7.26 10.03
CA PHE A 204 9.03 -6.73 9.59
C PHE A 204 9.67 -5.84 10.66
N ASP A 205 10.70 -6.37 11.31
CA ASP A 205 11.57 -5.69 12.27
C ASP A 205 12.99 -6.28 12.18
N PRO A 206 13.85 -5.76 11.27
CA PRO A 206 15.25 -6.20 11.12
C PRO A 206 16.14 -5.98 12.35
N SER A 207 15.60 -5.55 13.49
CA SER A 207 16.36 -5.37 14.73
C SER A 207 15.91 -6.28 15.87
N ASP A 208 14.81 -7.01 15.67
CA ASP A 208 14.21 -7.97 16.61
C ASP A 208 13.68 -9.18 15.82
N ASP A 209 14.57 -9.77 15.02
CA ASP A 209 14.30 -10.79 14.01
C ASP A 209 14.96 -12.14 14.32
N GLY A 210 15.59 -12.26 15.49
CA GLY A 210 16.05 -13.54 15.99
C GLY A 210 16.81 -13.48 17.30
N VAL A 211 17.59 -14.53 17.55
CA VAL A 211 18.41 -14.65 18.77
C VAL A 211 19.83 -14.28 18.39
N ASP A 212 20.37 -13.29 19.08
CA ASP A 212 21.76 -12.88 19.07
C ASP A 212 22.22 -12.89 20.54
N MET A 213 22.93 -13.94 20.94
CA MET A 213 23.23 -14.20 22.36
C MET A 213 24.41 -13.37 22.89
N ASP A 214 25.39 -13.06 22.06
CA ASP A 214 26.58 -12.28 22.41
C ASP A 214 26.44 -10.78 22.06
N GLY A 215 25.47 -10.42 21.23
CA GLY A 215 25.11 -9.05 20.91
C GLY A 215 25.99 -8.41 19.84
N ASP A 216 26.63 -9.21 18.98
CA ASP A 216 27.51 -8.73 17.91
C ASP A 216 26.74 -8.23 16.66
N GLY A 217 25.42 -8.46 16.62
CA GLY A 217 24.53 -8.09 15.53
C GLY A 217 24.48 -9.11 14.39
N ILE A 218 24.93 -10.35 14.61
CA ILE A 218 24.71 -11.51 13.75
C ILE A 218 23.90 -12.52 14.54
N CYS A 219 22.83 -13.00 13.92
CA CYS A 219 21.97 -13.98 14.55
C CYS A 219 22.69 -15.32 14.81
N ASP A 220 22.42 -15.98 15.94
CA ASP A 220 22.97 -17.29 16.36
C ASP A 220 22.89 -18.37 15.27
N ALA A 221 21.94 -18.26 14.33
CA ALA A 221 21.75 -19.20 13.23
C ALA A 221 22.81 -19.06 12.11
N GLY A 222 23.32 -17.84 11.92
CA GLY A 222 24.38 -17.49 10.97
C GLY A 222 25.72 -17.19 11.63
N ASP A 223 25.72 -16.97 12.95
CA ASP A 223 26.91 -16.75 13.71
C ASP A 223 27.73 -18.05 13.82
N VAL A 224 28.93 -17.98 13.24
CA VAL A 224 29.92 -19.06 13.26
C VAL A 224 31.14 -18.67 14.07
N CYS A 225 31.10 -17.49 14.73
CA CYS A 225 32.05 -17.14 15.74
C CYS A 225 31.92 -18.13 16.88
N VAL A 226 33.04 -18.71 17.28
CA VAL A 226 33.14 -19.55 18.46
C VAL A 226 34.12 -18.83 19.34
N ASP A 227 33.58 -17.94 20.16
CA ASP A 227 34.28 -17.19 21.20
C ASP A 227 33.86 -17.78 22.56
N GLY A 228 34.78 -18.49 23.19
CA GLY A 228 34.53 -19.27 24.39
C GLY A 228 34.55 -18.45 25.69
N ASP A 229 35.09 -17.24 25.66
CA ASP A 229 35.27 -16.38 26.82
C ASP A 229 34.77 -14.93 26.65
N ASP A 230 34.12 -14.67 25.51
CA ASP A 230 33.44 -13.43 25.14
C ASP A 230 34.41 -12.22 25.05
N ASP A 231 35.68 -12.45 24.66
CA ASP A 231 36.68 -11.38 24.51
C ASP A 231 36.65 -10.69 23.13
N GLY A 232 35.92 -11.24 22.17
CA GLY A 232 35.73 -10.71 20.82
C GLY A 232 36.56 -11.41 19.75
N LEU A 233 37.48 -12.30 20.09
CA LEU A 233 38.20 -13.17 19.16
C LEU A 233 37.73 -14.62 19.26
N GLY A 234 37.60 -15.29 18.10
CA GLY A 234 37.21 -16.70 18.09
C GLY A 234 38.38 -17.70 18.06
N ASP A 235 38.07 -18.97 18.32
CA ASP A 235 39.00 -20.12 18.33
C ASP A 235 39.62 -20.51 16.97
N GLY A 236 39.28 -19.80 15.90
CA GLY A 236 39.70 -20.06 14.52
C GLY A 236 38.69 -20.88 13.71
N SER A 237 37.63 -21.39 14.33
CA SER A 237 36.53 -22.09 13.65
C SER A 237 35.80 -21.15 12.71
N GLY A 238 35.34 -21.68 11.58
CA GLY A 238 34.71 -20.86 10.54
C GLY A 238 35.62 -19.80 9.90
N GLY A 239 36.89 -19.69 10.33
CA GLY A 239 37.78 -18.58 9.97
C GLY A 239 37.50 -17.29 10.74
N ASN A 240 36.87 -17.39 11.91
CA ASN A 240 36.43 -16.25 12.74
C ASN A 240 35.54 -15.27 11.96
N VAL A 241 34.68 -15.82 11.11
CA VAL A 241 33.61 -15.05 10.46
C VAL A 241 32.55 -14.80 11.52
N GLY A 242 32.23 -13.54 11.77
CA GLY A 242 31.30 -13.13 12.83
C GLY A 242 32.02 -12.38 13.96
N CYS A 243 33.14 -12.92 14.42
CA CYS A 243 33.93 -12.32 15.49
C CYS A 243 34.41 -10.88 15.21
N SER A 244 34.72 -10.14 16.28
CA SER A 244 35.15 -8.73 16.21
C SER A 244 36.39 -8.53 15.33
N ASP A 245 37.28 -9.53 15.26
CA ASP A 245 38.38 -9.60 14.30
C ASP A 245 38.60 -11.04 13.82
N ALA A 246 39.20 -11.18 12.63
CA ALA A 246 39.50 -12.50 12.05
C ALA A 246 40.72 -13.19 12.69
N THR A 247 41.43 -12.50 13.57
CA THR A 247 42.55 -13.04 14.35
C THR A 247 42.07 -14.15 15.26
N THR A 248 42.83 -15.24 15.32
CA THR A 248 42.52 -16.39 16.17
C THR A 248 43.03 -16.15 17.58
N ASP A 249 42.13 -16.31 18.53
CA ASP A 249 42.43 -16.32 19.95
C ASP A 249 43.43 -17.46 20.28
N SER A 250 44.51 -17.12 20.98
CA SER A 250 45.48 -18.10 21.46
C SER A 250 44.97 -18.95 22.63
N ASN A 251 43.94 -18.50 23.36
CA ASN A 251 43.32 -19.17 24.50
C ASN A 251 41.85 -18.77 24.74
N ASP A 252 40.97 -19.32 23.89
CA ASP A 252 39.48 -19.25 23.88
C ASP A 252 38.77 -19.82 25.13
N SER A 253 39.26 -19.51 26.30
CA SER A 253 38.78 -19.95 27.62
C SER A 253 39.28 -19.04 28.74
N ASP A 254 40.03 -17.99 28.43
CA ASP A 254 40.58 -16.97 29.30
C ASP A 254 40.64 -15.63 28.55
N GLY A 255 39.56 -14.84 28.62
CA GLY A 255 39.40 -13.58 27.88
C GLY A 255 40.33 -12.43 28.31
N THR A 256 41.44 -12.76 28.98
CA THR A 256 42.58 -11.87 29.22
C THR A 256 43.83 -12.28 28.44
N VAL A 257 43.74 -13.33 27.61
CA VAL A 257 44.85 -13.91 26.86
C VAL A 257 44.38 -14.30 25.46
N CYS A 258 44.63 -13.44 24.47
CA CYS A 258 44.18 -13.66 23.11
C CYS A 258 45.29 -13.58 22.06
N ALA A 259 45.69 -12.38 21.63
CA ALA A 259 46.60 -12.15 20.52
C ALA A 259 47.47 -10.91 20.80
N ASP A 260 48.49 -10.71 19.97
CA ASP A 260 49.32 -9.50 19.95
C ASP A 260 49.38 -9.06 18.49
N THR A 261 48.36 -8.32 18.04
CA THR A 261 48.15 -7.99 16.63
C THR A 261 48.92 -6.76 16.19
N ASP A 262 49.21 -5.84 17.11
CA ASP A 262 49.97 -4.62 16.83
C ASP A 262 51.48 -4.77 17.11
N SER A 263 51.89 -5.89 17.71
CA SER A 263 53.27 -6.26 18.02
C SER A 263 53.94 -5.36 19.06
N ASP A 264 53.16 -4.80 19.99
CA ASP A 264 53.64 -3.96 21.08
C ASP A 264 54.08 -4.77 22.33
N SER A 265 53.93 -6.10 22.28
CA SER A 265 54.26 -7.11 23.29
C SER A 265 53.30 -7.27 24.47
N CYS A 266 52.21 -6.53 24.51
CA CYS A 266 51.04 -6.84 25.32
C CYS A 266 50.12 -7.83 24.61
N ASP A 267 49.19 -8.36 25.40
CA ASP A 267 48.12 -9.19 24.88
C ASP A 267 46.90 -8.29 24.68
N ASP A 268 46.41 -8.20 23.43
CA ASP A 268 45.32 -7.34 22.96
C ASP A 268 44.05 -7.44 23.82
N CYS A 269 43.88 -8.54 24.57
CA CYS A 269 42.73 -8.78 25.44
C CYS A 269 43.02 -8.55 26.93
N SER A 270 44.16 -7.98 27.31
CA SER A 270 44.51 -7.75 28.73
C SER A 270 43.47 -6.93 29.52
N SER A 271 42.62 -6.16 28.82
CA SER A 271 41.51 -5.39 29.39
C SER A 271 40.25 -6.23 29.69
N GLY A 272 40.20 -7.48 29.19
CA GLY A 272 39.05 -8.38 29.22
C GLY A 272 38.28 -8.45 27.89
N PHE A 273 38.70 -7.70 26.88
CA PHE A 273 38.15 -7.66 25.52
C PHE A 273 39.25 -7.26 24.54
N PHE A 274 39.12 -7.65 23.27
CA PHE A 274 40.01 -7.31 22.18
C PHE A 274 40.05 -5.80 21.93
N ASP A 275 41.11 -5.15 22.39
CA ASP A 275 41.42 -3.74 22.13
C ASP A 275 42.94 -3.56 22.01
N PRO A 276 43.53 -3.72 20.81
CA PRO A 276 44.96 -3.53 20.56
C PRO A 276 45.48 -2.12 20.85
N SER A 277 44.65 -1.20 21.37
CA SER A 277 45.05 0.16 21.75
C SER A 277 44.91 0.46 23.24
N ASP A 278 44.29 -0.43 24.01
CA ASP A 278 44.11 -0.36 25.47
C ASP A 278 44.34 -1.75 26.10
N ASP A 279 45.41 -2.41 25.68
CA ASP A 279 45.80 -3.78 26.01
C ASP A 279 46.95 -3.86 27.03
N GLY A 280 47.33 -2.73 27.62
CA GLY A 280 48.34 -2.72 28.65
C GLY A 280 48.84 -1.35 29.07
N VAL A 281 50.03 -1.33 29.65
CA VAL A 281 50.64 -0.13 30.22
C VAL A 281 51.81 0.33 29.35
N ASP A 282 51.69 1.52 28.75
CA ASP A 282 52.79 2.25 28.12
C ASP A 282 53.05 3.54 28.91
N MET A 283 53.95 3.49 29.92
CA MET A 283 54.24 4.66 30.74
C MET A 283 55.10 5.72 30.05
N ASP A 284 55.87 5.37 29.02
CA ASP A 284 56.80 6.30 28.38
C ASP A 284 56.32 6.85 27.02
N GLY A 285 55.20 6.31 26.51
CA GLY A 285 54.46 6.78 25.35
C GLY A 285 55.14 6.41 24.03
N ASP A 286 55.92 5.33 23.99
CA ASP A 286 56.63 4.89 22.78
C ASP A 286 55.84 3.90 21.91
N GLY A 287 54.66 3.48 22.38
CA GLY A 287 53.77 2.54 21.69
C GLY A 287 54.24 1.09 21.78
N ILE A 288 54.96 0.74 22.84
CA ILE A 288 55.32 -0.62 23.26
C ILE A 288 54.96 -0.75 24.73
N CYS A 289 54.34 -1.86 25.11
CA CYS A 289 54.06 -2.14 26.50
C CYS A 289 55.30 -2.22 27.41
N ASP A 290 55.14 -1.75 28.65
CA ASP A 290 56.14 -1.85 29.70
C ASP A 290 56.38 -3.32 30.12
N ALA A 291 57.65 -3.73 30.20
CA ALA A 291 58.08 -5.08 30.62
C ALA A 291 58.30 -5.27 32.13
#